data_AF-A0A1Z9TJ59-F1
#
_entry.id   AF-A0A1Z9TJ59-F1
#
_cell.length_a   1.000
_cell.length_b   1.000
_cell.length_c   1.000
_cell.angle_alpha   90.00
_cell.angle_beta   90.00
_cell.angle_gamma   90.00
#
_symmetry.space_group_name_H-M   'P 1'
#
loop_
_entity.id
_entity.type
_entity.pdbx_description
1 polymer ?
#
loop_
_entity_poly.entity_id
_entity_poly.type
_entity_poly.pdbx_seq_one_letter_code
_entity_poly.pdbx_strand_id
1 'polypeptide(L)'
;MALIGKENALVSTLEANAVGTTEIVSNSITASEIAANAVGTSEIAANAVGTSEVATNAIGAAQLQASAVTAVADGSIDADALAANSVDSAELISGSIDTIHIGSLQVTAAKIAADAISTVKLADNAVTAAKIAENTITSSELANNSVTATQIPSGTITADLLATNSVDSAELIDGSIDTSHLANLQVTSAKIAANAITTAKIAQNQVTAHHIADGSITATQLAANSVDSAELITGSIDTIHLAATSVTSAKIANNAILTQHIDDSQITADQLAANSVDSAELITGSIDTIHIGASQVTTAKIADNAITAAKLPSGVIASDHITDGTIVAGDIASDAVITAKILNANVTTAKLADDSVTAAKVADNAINAAGMVANGLITADHLAANSVSVSELKSDALSGQTMSGNVVFSGNVTVSGTSFAASATTITTGDSLISMATSNNS
;
A
#
# COMPACT_ATOMS: atom_id res chain seq x y z
N MET A 1 49.08 -120.81 -138.94
CA MET A 1 48.18 -119.73 -139.41
C MET A 1 46.77 -120.26 -139.26
N ALA A 2 45.86 -119.70 -138.46
CA ALA A 2 45.75 -118.37 -137.90
C ALA A 2 45.19 -118.39 -136.47
N LEU A 3 45.53 -117.32 -135.76
CA LEU A 3 45.08 -116.85 -134.45
C LEU A 3 43.67 -116.21 -134.55
N ILE A 4 43.12 -115.77 -133.40
CA ILE A 4 41.94 -114.91 -133.14
C ILE A 4 40.72 -115.73 -132.67
N GLY A 5 40.10 -115.50 -131.50
CA GLY A 5 40.34 -114.50 -130.45
C GLY A 5 39.28 -114.62 -129.32
N LYS A 6 39.49 -113.86 -128.23
CA LYS A 6 38.49 -113.23 -127.33
C LYS A 6 39.20 -112.52 -126.16
N GLU A 7 39.25 -111.17 -126.18
CA GLU A 7 39.41 -110.29 -124.99
C GLU A 7 38.08 -110.29 -124.21
N ASN A 8 38.01 -110.55 -122.90
CA ASN A 8 38.47 -109.81 -121.71
C ASN A 8 37.70 -108.50 -121.41
N ALA A 9 36.57 -108.64 -120.72
CA ALA A 9 35.89 -107.57 -120.00
C ALA A 9 36.16 -107.76 -118.50
N LEU A 10 36.97 -106.90 -117.89
CA LEU A 10 37.10 -106.79 -116.44
C LEU A 10 36.56 -105.42 -116.03
N VAL A 11 35.35 -105.43 -115.46
CA VAL A 11 34.75 -104.31 -114.75
C VAL A 11 35.48 -104.15 -113.43
N SER A 12 36.00 -102.95 -113.18
CA SER A 12 36.71 -102.56 -111.96
C SER A 12 35.73 -102.15 -110.87
N THR A 13 35.42 -103.05 -109.96
CA THR A 13 34.84 -102.69 -108.65
C THR A 13 35.97 -102.73 -107.62
N LEU A 14 36.25 -101.61 -106.94
CA LEU A 14 37.13 -101.62 -105.78
C LEU A 14 36.43 -102.39 -104.66
N GLU A 15 37.12 -103.39 -104.11
CA GLU A 15 36.69 -104.13 -102.92
C GLU A 15 36.62 -103.18 -101.70
N ALA A 16 35.83 -103.54 -100.68
CA ALA A 16 35.79 -102.75 -99.45
C ALA A 16 37.19 -102.67 -98.81
N ASN A 17 37.60 -101.48 -98.37
CA ASN A 17 38.96 -101.16 -97.88
C ASN A 17 40.07 -101.27 -98.93
N ALA A 18 39.75 -101.34 -100.23
CA ALA A 18 40.77 -101.32 -101.29
C ALA A 18 41.57 -100.01 -101.36
N VAL A 19 41.11 -98.96 -100.67
CA VAL A 19 41.82 -97.69 -100.50
C VAL A 19 42.02 -97.42 -99.00
N GLY A 20 43.20 -97.77 -98.49
CA GLY A 20 43.62 -97.49 -97.13
C GLY A 20 44.67 -96.38 -97.07
N THR A 21 45.33 -96.26 -95.91
CA THR A 21 46.37 -95.25 -95.68
C THR A 21 47.63 -95.44 -96.54
N THR A 22 47.80 -96.61 -97.17
CA THR A 22 48.93 -96.90 -98.05
C THR A 22 48.65 -96.45 -99.48
N GLU A 23 47.40 -96.57 -99.92
CA GLU A 23 46.94 -96.19 -101.25
C GLU A 23 46.63 -94.68 -101.33
N ILE A 24 46.28 -94.06 -100.21
CA ILE A 24 46.14 -92.61 -100.08
C ILE A 24 47.48 -92.03 -99.63
N VAL A 25 48.36 -91.75 -100.59
CA VAL A 25 49.64 -91.07 -100.32
C VAL A 25 49.38 -89.65 -99.81
N SER A 26 50.23 -89.11 -98.94
CA SER A 26 50.08 -87.76 -98.39
C SER A 26 49.88 -86.69 -99.48
N ASN A 27 48.91 -85.78 -99.28
CA ASN A 27 48.52 -84.73 -100.23
C ASN A 27 48.05 -85.23 -101.61
N SER A 28 47.78 -86.53 -101.78
CA SER A 28 47.24 -87.06 -103.04
C SER A 28 45.76 -86.72 -103.25
N ILE A 29 45.05 -86.41 -102.16
CA ILE A 29 43.68 -85.88 -102.18
C ILE A 29 43.77 -84.38 -101.87
N THR A 30 43.68 -83.55 -102.89
CA THR A 30 43.60 -82.09 -102.74
C THR A 30 42.15 -81.63 -102.92
N ALA A 31 41.90 -80.34 -102.77
CA ALA A 31 40.57 -79.78 -102.94
C ALA A 31 39.96 -80.02 -104.33
N SER A 32 40.77 -80.28 -105.38
CA SER A 32 40.25 -80.61 -106.72
C SER A 32 39.77 -82.05 -106.85
N GLU A 33 40.31 -82.97 -106.05
CA GLU A 33 39.90 -84.37 -106.03
C GLU A 33 38.64 -84.59 -105.15
N ILE A 34 38.28 -83.62 -104.30
CA ILE A 34 37.05 -83.64 -103.52
C ILE A 34 36.02 -82.73 -104.19
N ALA A 35 35.09 -83.31 -104.94
CA ALA A 35 33.99 -82.54 -105.52
C ALA A 35 33.15 -81.85 -104.42
N ALA A 36 32.48 -80.75 -104.76
CA ALA A 36 31.60 -80.07 -103.81
C ALA A 36 30.54 -81.05 -103.25
N ASN A 37 30.38 -81.08 -101.92
CA ASN A 37 29.54 -82.02 -101.18
C ASN A 37 29.91 -83.51 -101.32
N ALA A 38 31.11 -83.85 -101.84
CA ALA A 38 31.55 -85.24 -101.92
C ALA A 38 31.81 -85.87 -100.55
N VAL A 39 32.00 -85.06 -99.51
CA VAL A 39 32.15 -85.50 -98.11
C VAL A 39 31.06 -84.83 -97.29
N GLY A 40 29.86 -85.41 -97.32
CA GLY A 40 28.68 -84.95 -96.59
C GLY A 40 28.42 -85.76 -95.32
N THR A 41 27.20 -85.67 -94.80
CA THR A 41 26.81 -86.36 -93.56
C THR A 41 26.74 -87.89 -93.67
N SER A 42 26.65 -88.44 -94.89
CA SER A 42 26.70 -89.89 -95.14
C SER A 42 28.12 -90.43 -95.21
N GLU A 43 29.09 -89.58 -95.54
CA GLU A 43 30.50 -89.95 -95.70
C GLU A 43 31.32 -89.67 -94.44
N ILE A 44 30.87 -88.75 -93.58
CA ILE A 44 31.43 -88.53 -92.24
C ILE A 44 30.59 -89.28 -91.22
N ALA A 45 31.08 -90.42 -90.73
CA ALA A 45 30.42 -91.13 -89.65
C ALA A 45 30.37 -90.26 -88.37
N ALA A 46 29.39 -90.52 -87.49
CA ALA A 46 29.27 -89.79 -86.23
C ALA A 46 30.58 -89.86 -85.42
N ASN A 47 31.08 -88.71 -84.95
CA ASN A 47 32.36 -88.55 -84.25
C ASN A 47 33.62 -88.94 -85.07
N ALA A 48 33.50 -89.16 -86.38
CA ALA A 48 34.66 -89.46 -87.22
C ALA A 48 35.64 -88.29 -87.33
N VAL A 49 35.18 -87.07 -87.04
CA VAL A 49 36.01 -85.87 -86.97
C VAL A 49 35.93 -85.32 -85.54
N GLY A 50 36.78 -85.85 -84.65
CA GLY A 50 36.91 -85.41 -83.27
C GLY A 50 38.09 -84.45 -83.07
N THR A 51 38.48 -84.24 -81.81
CA THR A 51 39.60 -83.34 -81.46
C THR A 51 40.96 -83.82 -81.96
N SER A 52 41.11 -85.11 -82.30
CA SER A 52 42.34 -85.68 -82.85
C SER A 52 42.45 -85.45 -84.35
N GLU A 53 41.31 -85.36 -85.04
CA GLU A 53 41.20 -85.16 -86.48
C GLU A 53 41.11 -83.67 -86.86
N VAL A 54 40.71 -82.82 -85.91
CA VAL A 54 40.73 -81.37 -86.05
C VAL A 54 41.98 -80.81 -85.37
N ALA A 55 43.01 -80.46 -86.14
CA ALA A 55 44.19 -79.82 -85.60
C ALA A 55 43.84 -78.48 -84.91
N THR A 56 44.64 -78.06 -83.93
CA THR A 56 44.49 -76.74 -83.29
C THR A 56 44.44 -75.63 -84.35
N ASN A 57 43.44 -74.74 -84.26
CA ASN A 57 43.15 -73.67 -85.23
C ASN A 57 42.75 -74.13 -86.65
N ALA A 58 42.49 -75.42 -86.88
CA ALA A 58 42.05 -75.89 -88.19
C ALA A 58 40.69 -75.32 -88.60
N ILE A 59 39.84 -74.99 -87.61
CA ILE A 59 38.52 -74.38 -87.81
C ILE A 59 38.58 -72.92 -87.36
N GLY A 60 39.01 -72.03 -88.25
CA GLY A 60 39.01 -70.58 -88.04
C GLY A 60 37.83 -69.89 -88.75
N ALA A 61 37.85 -68.56 -88.79
CA ALA A 61 36.79 -67.76 -89.41
C ALA A 61 36.56 -68.09 -90.91
N ALA A 62 37.58 -68.56 -91.63
CA ALA A 62 37.45 -68.97 -93.03
C ALA A 62 36.72 -70.30 -93.21
N GLN A 63 36.74 -71.16 -92.18
CA GLN A 63 36.08 -72.47 -92.18
C GLN A 63 34.68 -72.40 -91.55
N LEU A 64 34.44 -71.42 -90.68
CA LEU A 64 33.13 -71.14 -90.09
C LEU A 64 32.37 -70.11 -90.95
N GLN A 65 31.63 -70.60 -91.95
CA GLN A 65 30.69 -69.77 -92.68
C GLN A 65 29.58 -69.23 -91.74
N ALA A 66 28.86 -68.19 -92.18
CA ALA A 66 27.72 -67.68 -91.41
C ALA A 66 26.73 -68.81 -91.10
N SER A 67 26.35 -68.93 -89.82
CA SER A 67 25.50 -70.01 -89.30
C SER A 67 26.10 -71.42 -89.32
N ALA A 68 27.42 -71.58 -89.51
CA ALA A 68 28.08 -72.89 -89.39
C ALA A 68 27.95 -73.50 -87.98
N VAL A 69 27.85 -72.65 -86.95
CA VAL A 69 27.53 -73.05 -85.56
C VAL A 69 26.12 -72.56 -85.24
N THR A 70 25.13 -73.43 -85.36
CA THR A 70 23.72 -73.10 -85.07
C THR A 70 23.33 -73.34 -83.62
N ALA A 71 24.12 -74.12 -82.89
CA ALA A 71 23.96 -74.36 -81.46
C ALA A 71 25.33 -74.69 -80.85
N VAL A 72 25.59 -74.11 -79.70
CA VAL A 72 26.65 -74.57 -78.78
C VAL A 72 25.97 -75.45 -77.75
N ALA A 73 26.57 -76.61 -77.44
CA ALA A 73 26.02 -77.46 -76.39
C ALA A 73 26.13 -76.75 -75.04
N ASP A 74 25.18 -76.99 -74.15
CA ASP A 74 25.24 -76.42 -72.80
C ASP A 74 26.54 -76.85 -72.11
N GLY A 75 27.22 -75.89 -71.47
CA GLY A 75 28.54 -76.10 -70.86
C GLY A 75 29.73 -76.29 -71.80
N SER A 76 29.55 -76.25 -73.13
CA SER A 76 30.68 -76.37 -74.09
C SER A 76 31.56 -75.11 -74.15
N ILE A 77 31.03 -73.98 -73.67
CA ILE A 77 31.78 -72.75 -73.45
C ILE A 77 31.95 -72.60 -71.94
N ASP A 78 33.07 -73.08 -71.41
CA ASP A 78 33.46 -72.95 -70.01
C ASP A 78 34.51 -71.84 -69.81
N ALA A 79 35.01 -71.71 -68.58
CA ALA A 79 36.03 -70.71 -68.26
C ALA A 79 37.37 -70.93 -68.98
N ASP A 80 37.64 -72.16 -69.46
CA ASP A 80 38.86 -72.48 -70.22
C ASP A 80 38.66 -72.20 -71.72
N ALA A 81 37.43 -72.33 -72.21
CA ALA A 81 37.04 -71.99 -73.59
C ALA A 81 36.96 -70.47 -73.85
N LEU A 82 36.73 -69.66 -72.81
CA LEU A 82 36.75 -68.19 -72.90
C LEU A 82 38.08 -67.64 -72.36
N ALA A 83 38.93 -67.15 -73.26
CA ALA A 83 40.12 -66.40 -72.82
C ALA A 83 39.70 -65.18 -71.99
N ALA A 84 40.56 -64.75 -71.04
CA ALA A 84 40.28 -63.57 -70.24
C ALA A 84 40.02 -62.34 -71.13
N ASN A 85 38.92 -61.64 -70.86
CA ASN A 85 38.42 -60.50 -71.65
C ASN A 85 37.99 -60.84 -73.11
N SER A 86 37.78 -62.11 -73.45
CA SER A 86 37.24 -62.48 -74.77
C SER A 86 35.78 -62.11 -74.97
N VAL A 87 35.06 -61.81 -73.89
CA VAL A 87 33.71 -61.25 -73.91
C VAL A 87 33.79 -59.90 -73.18
N ASP A 88 34.05 -58.84 -73.92
CA ASP A 88 34.11 -57.48 -73.39
C ASP A 88 32.92 -56.64 -73.85
N SER A 89 32.98 -55.32 -73.70
CA SER A 89 31.91 -54.41 -74.14
C SER A 89 31.60 -54.46 -75.65
N ALA A 90 32.53 -54.93 -76.48
CA ALA A 90 32.33 -55.12 -77.92
C ALA A 90 31.41 -56.31 -78.20
N GLU A 91 31.54 -57.40 -77.44
CA GLU A 91 30.67 -58.58 -77.52
C GLU A 91 29.36 -58.39 -76.72
N LEU A 92 29.42 -57.65 -75.60
CA LEU A 92 28.26 -57.29 -74.77
C LEU A 92 27.64 -55.96 -75.21
N ILE A 93 27.07 -55.94 -76.42
CA ILE A 93 26.34 -54.77 -76.93
C ILE A 93 25.15 -54.39 -76.03
N SER A 94 24.70 -53.14 -76.13
CA SER A 94 23.56 -52.63 -75.35
C SER A 94 22.32 -53.50 -75.52
N GLY A 95 21.79 -54.00 -74.40
CA GLY A 95 20.62 -54.89 -74.37
C GLY A 95 20.97 -56.39 -74.37
N SER A 96 22.23 -56.78 -74.58
CA SER A 96 22.65 -58.20 -74.48
C SER A 96 22.48 -58.76 -73.07
N ILE A 97 22.55 -57.91 -72.04
CA ILE A 97 22.27 -58.27 -70.66
C ILE A 97 21.09 -57.41 -70.20
N ASP A 98 19.91 -58.00 -70.15
CA ASP A 98 18.69 -57.38 -69.62
C ASP A 98 18.31 -57.94 -68.23
N THR A 99 17.16 -57.53 -67.71
CA THR A 99 16.68 -57.94 -66.38
C THR A 99 16.41 -59.45 -66.26
N ILE A 100 16.24 -60.18 -67.36
CA ILE A 100 16.07 -61.65 -67.36
C ILE A 100 17.44 -62.34 -67.22
N HIS A 101 18.49 -61.75 -67.79
CA HIS A 101 19.85 -62.30 -67.76
C HIS A 101 20.53 -62.14 -66.40
N ILE A 102 20.13 -61.16 -65.59
CA ILE A 102 20.59 -60.98 -64.21
C ILE A 102 19.48 -61.40 -63.24
N GLY A 103 19.53 -62.65 -62.79
CA GLY A 103 18.58 -63.16 -61.77
C GLY A 103 18.72 -62.47 -60.41
N SER A 104 17.74 -62.70 -59.53
CA SER A 104 17.77 -62.21 -58.14
C SER A 104 19.07 -62.59 -57.44
N LEU A 105 19.65 -61.62 -56.71
CA LEU A 105 20.91 -61.78 -55.97
C LEU A 105 22.16 -62.09 -56.83
N GLN A 106 22.08 -62.00 -58.16
CA GLN A 106 23.26 -62.23 -59.00
C GLN A 106 24.28 -61.09 -58.91
N VAL A 107 23.83 -59.85 -58.69
CA VAL A 107 24.71 -58.73 -58.34
C VAL A 107 24.68 -58.55 -56.82
N THR A 108 25.63 -59.16 -56.13
CA THR A 108 25.80 -59.02 -54.68
C THR A 108 26.69 -57.82 -54.36
N ALA A 109 26.69 -57.35 -53.11
CA ALA A 109 27.58 -56.28 -52.66
C ALA A 109 29.06 -56.57 -52.98
N ALA A 110 29.50 -57.83 -52.90
CA ALA A 110 30.88 -58.22 -53.23
C ALA A 110 31.24 -58.06 -54.72
N LYS A 111 30.24 -58.05 -55.61
CA LYS A 111 30.40 -57.83 -57.06
C LYS A 111 30.35 -56.35 -57.43
N ILE A 112 29.94 -55.50 -56.50
CA ILE A 112 29.94 -54.04 -56.65
C ILE A 112 31.19 -53.51 -55.94
N ALA A 113 32.18 -53.06 -56.70
CA ALA A 113 33.36 -52.45 -56.09
C ALA A 113 32.97 -51.24 -55.22
N ALA A 114 33.82 -50.90 -54.23
CA ALA A 114 33.64 -49.69 -53.45
C ALA A 114 33.51 -48.47 -54.39
N ASP A 115 32.57 -47.58 -54.09
CA ASP A 115 32.23 -46.39 -54.89
C ASP A 115 31.78 -46.66 -56.34
N ALA A 116 31.54 -47.92 -56.71
CA ALA A 116 31.09 -48.26 -58.06
C ALA A 116 29.73 -47.64 -58.39
N ILE A 117 28.87 -47.39 -57.39
CA ILE A 117 27.62 -46.65 -57.51
C ILE A 117 27.78 -45.29 -56.82
N SER A 118 28.27 -44.29 -57.56
CA SER A 118 28.36 -42.91 -57.09
C SER A 118 27.05 -42.16 -57.30
N THR A 119 26.90 -40.99 -56.68
CA THR A 119 25.72 -40.14 -56.82
C THR A 119 25.42 -39.76 -58.27
N VAL A 120 26.45 -39.57 -59.12
CA VAL A 120 26.28 -39.30 -60.56
C VAL A 120 25.68 -40.47 -61.33
N LYS A 121 25.84 -41.71 -60.85
CA LYS A 121 25.27 -42.91 -61.48
C LYS A 121 23.84 -43.20 -61.01
N LEU A 122 23.39 -42.56 -59.93
CA LEU A 122 22.01 -42.59 -59.49
C LEU A 122 21.28 -41.41 -60.15
N ALA A 123 20.27 -41.70 -60.96
CA ALA A 123 19.40 -40.66 -61.46
C ALA A 123 18.69 -39.94 -60.29
N ASP A 124 18.28 -38.68 -60.49
CA ASP A 124 17.47 -37.97 -59.51
C ASP A 124 16.23 -38.78 -59.15
N ASN A 125 15.94 -38.91 -57.86
CA ASN A 125 14.87 -39.75 -57.32
C ASN A 125 15.02 -41.27 -57.60
N ALA A 126 16.20 -41.76 -57.98
CA ALA A 126 16.43 -43.20 -58.14
C ALA A 126 16.23 -43.97 -56.82
N VAL A 127 16.56 -43.36 -55.68
CA VAL A 127 16.33 -43.89 -54.33
C VAL A 127 15.25 -43.05 -53.63
N THR A 128 13.99 -43.44 -53.79
CA THR A 128 12.84 -42.82 -53.12
C THR A 128 12.59 -43.41 -51.74
N ALA A 129 11.84 -42.73 -50.88
CA ALA A 129 11.42 -43.27 -49.58
C ALA A 129 10.81 -44.68 -49.69
N ALA A 130 9.98 -44.97 -50.69
CA ALA A 130 9.38 -46.30 -50.90
C ALA A 130 10.40 -47.42 -51.24
N LYS A 131 11.63 -47.06 -51.65
CA LYS A 131 12.72 -48.00 -51.94
C LYS A 131 13.64 -48.22 -50.74
N ILE A 132 13.48 -47.41 -49.68
CA ILE A 132 14.20 -47.54 -48.42
C ILE A 132 13.23 -48.22 -47.45
N ALA A 133 13.57 -49.41 -46.97
CA ALA A 133 12.72 -50.09 -45.99
C ALA A 133 12.68 -49.29 -44.68
N GLU A 134 11.55 -49.36 -43.98
CA GLU A 134 11.37 -48.69 -42.69
C GLU A 134 12.49 -49.06 -41.70
N ASN A 135 12.96 -48.09 -40.90
CA ASN A 135 14.06 -48.25 -39.95
C ASN A 135 15.43 -48.65 -40.54
N THR A 136 15.61 -48.59 -41.87
CA THR A 136 16.92 -48.88 -42.49
C THR A 136 17.94 -47.77 -42.23
N ILE A 137 17.48 -46.51 -42.18
CA ILE A 137 18.33 -45.37 -41.85
C ILE A 137 18.15 -45.08 -40.36
N THR A 138 19.10 -45.52 -39.55
CA THR A 138 19.16 -45.22 -38.12
C THR A 138 20.18 -44.12 -37.86
N SER A 139 20.37 -43.73 -36.59
CA SER A 139 21.31 -42.68 -36.22
C SER A 139 22.77 -43.04 -36.55
N SER A 140 23.15 -44.32 -36.65
CA SER A 140 24.51 -44.71 -37.05
C SER A 140 24.81 -44.49 -38.54
N GLU A 141 23.79 -44.50 -39.39
CA GLU A 141 23.93 -44.28 -40.84
C GLU A 141 23.90 -42.79 -41.22
N LEU A 142 23.50 -41.92 -40.28
CA LEU A 142 23.52 -40.48 -40.45
C LEU A 142 24.78 -39.91 -39.80
N ALA A 143 25.66 -39.31 -40.60
CA ALA A 143 26.80 -38.57 -40.07
C ALA A 143 26.32 -37.41 -39.17
N ASN A 144 27.12 -37.05 -38.15
CA ASN A 144 26.83 -35.90 -37.31
C ASN A 144 26.62 -34.64 -38.16
N ASN A 145 25.55 -33.88 -37.87
CA ASN A 145 25.14 -32.69 -38.63
C ASN A 145 24.75 -32.94 -40.10
N SER A 146 24.51 -34.20 -40.51
CA SER A 146 24.03 -34.50 -41.88
C SER A 146 22.59 -34.04 -42.12
N VAL A 147 21.77 -33.95 -41.06
CA VAL A 147 20.44 -33.35 -41.07
C VAL A 147 20.50 -32.05 -40.27
N THR A 148 20.40 -30.93 -41.00
CA THR A 148 20.45 -29.55 -40.49
C THR A 148 19.06 -28.93 -40.55
N ALA A 149 18.88 -27.78 -39.90
CA ALA A 149 17.60 -27.06 -39.86
C ALA A 149 17.03 -26.77 -41.27
N THR A 150 17.87 -26.55 -42.29
CA THR A 150 17.39 -26.34 -43.68
C THR A 150 16.78 -27.59 -44.33
N GLN A 151 17.13 -28.78 -43.83
CA GLN A 151 16.58 -30.05 -44.31
C GLN A 151 15.33 -30.46 -43.53
N ILE A 152 14.95 -29.73 -42.48
CA ILE A 152 13.74 -29.95 -41.67
C ILE A 152 12.78 -28.78 -41.92
N PRO A 153 11.80 -28.93 -42.82
CA PRO A 153 10.80 -27.88 -43.05
C PRO A 153 10.09 -27.45 -41.76
N SER A 154 9.65 -26.18 -41.73
CA SER A 154 8.89 -25.66 -40.59
C SER A 154 7.60 -26.47 -40.38
N GLY A 155 7.32 -26.82 -39.13
CA GLY A 155 6.16 -27.63 -38.76
C GLY A 155 6.33 -29.14 -38.94
N THR A 156 7.48 -29.63 -39.43
CA THR A 156 7.75 -31.06 -39.52
C THR A 156 7.87 -31.72 -38.16
N ILE A 157 8.53 -31.08 -37.18
CA ILE A 157 8.57 -31.56 -35.80
C ILE A 157 7.38 -30.97 -35.03
N THR A 158 6.35 -31.79 -34.82
CA THR A 158 5.17 -31.44 -34.02
C THR A 158 5.28 -32.05 -32.62
N ALA A 159 4.42 -31.59 -31.69
CA ALA A 159 4.43 -32.08 -30.31
C ALA A 159 4.27 -33.61 -30.21
N ASP A 160 3.51 -34.23 -31.12
CA ASP A 160 3.28 -35.69 -31.12
C ASP A 160 4.53 -36.49 -31.54
N LEU A 161 5.50 -35.84 -32.21
CA LEU A 161 6.77 -36.46 -32.59
C LEU A 161 7.85 -36.31 -31.50
N LEU A 162 7.60 -35.47 -30.48
CA LEU A 162 8.46 -35.30 -29.33
C LEU A 162 7.95 -36.20 -28.20
N ALA A 163 8.78 -37.13 -27.74
CA ALA A 163 8.44 -37.92 -26.57
C ALA A 163 8.28 -37.01 -25.34
N THR A 164 7.43 -37.40 -24.39
CA THR A 164 7.25 -36.67 -23.13
C THR A 164 8.61 -36.48 -22.45
N ASN A 165 8.92 -35.24 -22.06
CA ASN A 165 10.21 -34.83 -21.46
C ASN A 165 11.44 -34.99 -22.38
N SER A 166 11.27 -35.14 -23.69
CA SER A 166 12.42 -35.17 -24.63
C SER A 166 13.08 -33.81 -24.86
N VAL A 167 12.40 -32.73 -24.48
CA VAL A 167 12.96 -31.37 -24.43
C VAL A 167 12.95 -30.96 -22.96
N ASP A 168 14.10 -31.07 -22.30
CA ASP A 168 14.29 -30.66 -20.92
C ASP A 168 15.23 -29.43 -20.83
N SER A 169 15.66 -29.09 -19.62
CA SER A 169 16.57 -27.96 -19.40
C SER A 169 17.92 -28.06 -20.13
N ALA A 170 18.37 -29.26 -20.51
CA ALA A 170 19.59 -29.45 -21.28
C ALA A 170 19.42 -29.02 -22.75
N GLU A 171 18.21 -29.22 -23.31
CA GLU A 171 17.88 -28.77 -24.66
C GLU A 171 17.47 -27.28 -24.71
N LEU A 172 16.98 -26.73 -23.59
CA LEU A 172 16.61 -25.32 -23.47
C LEU A 172 17.75 -24.48 -22.88
N ILE A 173 18.50 -23.80 -23.74
CA ILE A 173 19.53 -22.85 -23.30
C ILE A 173 18.91 -21.59 -22.65
N ASP A 174 19.65 -20.93 -21.75
CA ASP A 174 19.21 -19.70 -21.10
C ASP A 174 18.79 -18.63 -22.13
N GLY A 175 17.60 -18.09 -21.95
CA GLY A 175 17.01 -17.07 -22.83
C GLY A 175 16.38 -17.61 -24.12
N SER A 176 16.42 -18.93 -24.38
CA SER A 176 15.74 -19.52 -25.55
C SER A 176 14.21 -19.36 -25.52
N ILE A 177 13.62 -19.30 -24.32
CA ILE A 177 12.21 -19.01 -24.13
C ILE A 177 12.05 -17.54 -23.74
N ASP A 178 11.47 -16.75 -24.64
CA ASP A 178 11.17 -15.33 -24.44
C ASP A 178 9.66 -15.07 -24.46
N THR A 179 9.26 -13.79 -24.42
CA THR A 179 7.86 -13.38 -24.41
C THR A 179 7.12 -13.72 -25.71
N SER A 180 7.81 -13.91 -26.83
CA SER A 180 7.20 -14.34 -28.09
C SER A 180 6.84 -15.84 -28.08
N HIS A 181 7.60 -16.64 -27.31
CA HIS A 181 7.33 -18.05 -27.09
C HIS A 181 6.20 -18.29 -26.07
N LEU A 182 5.98 -17.35 -25.14
CA LEU A 182 4.95 -17.41 -24.10
C LEU A 182 3.80 -16.46 -24.39
N ALA A 183 2.79 -16.93 -25.14
CA ALA A 183 1.57 -16.16 -25.36
C ALA A 183 0.84 -15.77 -24.06
N ASN A 184 0.04 -14.72 -24.11
CA ASN A 184 -0.76 -14.25 -22.97
C ASN A 184 -1.55 -15.40 -22.35
N LEU A 185 -1.58 -15.44 -21.00
CA LEU A 185 -2.26 -16.46 -20.19
C LEU A 185 -1.71 -17.89 -20.32
N GLN A 186 -0.57 -18.10 -21.00
CA GLN A 186 0.03 -19.44 -21.06
C GLN A 186 0.61 -19.89 -19.72
N VAL A 187 1.20 -19.00 -18.93
CA VAL A 187 1.68 -19.32 -17.58
C VAL A 187 0.57 -19.01 -16.58
N THR A 188 -0.26 -20.02 -16.27
CA THR A 188 -1.36 -19.91 -15.29
C THR A 188 -0.89 -20.28 -13.89
N SER A 189 -1.68 -19.94 -12.87
CA SER A 189 -1.41 -20.33 -11.48
C SER A 189 -1.22 -21.84 -11.31
N ALA A 190 -1.93 -22.69 -12.07
CA ALA A 190 -1.77 -24.14 -12.03
C ALA A 190 -0.40 -24.62 -12.57
N LYS A 191 0.26 -23.83 -13.42
CA LYS A 191 1.61 -24.11 -13.95
C LYS A 191 2.72 -23.57 -13.05
N ILE A 192 2.40 -22.68 -12.12
CA ILE A 192 3.33 -22.14 -11.13
C ILE A 192 3.15 -22.93 -9.83
N ALA A 193 4.12 -23.78 -9.50
CA ALA A 193 4.06 -24.55 -8.25
C ALA A 193 3.97 -23.62 -7.02
N ALA A 194 3.37 -24.10 -5.93
CA ALA A 194 3.34 -23.35 -4.68
C ALA A 194 4.77 -22.99 -4.23
N ASN A 195 4.98 -21.74 -3.82
CA ASN A 195 6.29 -21.18 -3.47
C ASN A 195 7.31 -21.15 -4.63
N ALA A 196 6.91 -21.36 -5.88
CA ALA A 196 7.84 -21.25 -7.02
C ALA A 196 8.38 -19.83 -7.19
N ILE A 197 7.58 -18.81 -6.88
CA ILE A 197 7.99 -17.40 -6.85
C ILE A 197 8.12 -16.97 -5.40
N THR A 198 9.34 -16.87 -4.90
CA THR A 198 9.65 -16.40 -3.53
C THR A 198 10.16 -14.96 -3.57
N THR A 199 10.20 -14.29 -2.41
CA THR A 199 10.76 -12.93 -2.29
C THR A 199 12.21 -12.85 -2.78
N ALA A 200 13.02 -13.91 -2.61
CA ALA A 200 14.39 -13.96 -3.12
C ALA A 200 14.48 -13.99 -4.67
N LYS A 201 13.41 -14.42 -5.35
CA LYS A 201 13.34 -14.45 -6.82
C LYS A 201 12.73 -13.17 -7.41
N ILE A 202 12.16 -12.32 -6.57
CA ILE A 202 11.63 -11.01 -6.95
C ILE A 202 12.69 -9.98 -6.57
N ALA A 203 13.36 -9.38 -7.56
CA ALA A 203 14.32 -8.32 -7.28
C ALA A 203 13.62 -7.10 -6.62
N GLN A 204 14.40 -6.31 -5.87
CA GLN A 204 13.88 -5.12 -5.19
C GLN A 204 13.20 -4.18 -6.18
N ASN A 205 12.06 -3.60 -5.78
CA ASN A 205 11.22 -2.69 -6.58
C ASN A 205 10.59 -3.29 -7.85
N GLN A 206 10.62 -4.62 -8.04
CA GLN A 206 9.93 -5.25 -9.18
C GLN A 206 8.41 -5.30 -9.01
N VAL A 207 7.89 -5.32 -7.78
CA VAL A 207 6.45 -5.15 -7.51
C VAL A 207 6.23 -3.71 -7.06
N THR A 208 5.73 -2.87 -7.96
CA THR A 208 5.41 -1.45 -7.70
C THR A 208 3.91 -1.28 -7.55
N ALA A 209 3.46 -0.07 -7.15
CA ALA A 209 2.04 0.23 -7.04
C ALA A 209 1.26 -0.09 -8.34
N HIS A 210 1.85 0.10 -9.53
CA HIS A 210 1.20 -0.23 -10.80
C HIS A 210 0.98 -1.74 -11.01
N HIS A 211 1.77 -2.59 -10.34
CA HIS A 211 1.62 -4.06 -10.40
C HIS A 211 0.56 -4.58 -9.43
N ILE A 212 0.11 -3.75 -8.48
CA ILE A 212 -0.89 -4.09 -7.49
C ILE A 212 -2.20 -3.43 -7.90
N ALA A 213 -3.20 -4.24 -8.25
CA ALA A 213 -4.52 -3.71 -8.59
C ALA A 213 -5.15 -3.00 -7.37
N ASP A 214 -5.85 -1.89 -7.62
CA ASP A 214 -6.55 -1.14 -6.57
C ASP A 214 -7.49 -2.05 -5.77
N GLY A 215 -7.38 -2.02 -4.44
CA GLY A 215 -8.18 -2.83 -3.53
C GLY A 215 -7.78 -4.32 -3.43
N SER A 216 -6.75 -4.78 -4.14
CA SER A 216 -6.30 -6.18 -4.08
C SER A 216 -5.63 -6.57 -2.75
N ILE A 217 -5.04 -5.61 -2.05
CA ILE A 217 -4.52 -5.79 -0.68
C ILE A 217 -5.63 -5.42 0.31
N THR A 218 -6.25 -6.43 0.93
CA THR A 218 -7.27 -6.24 1.97
C THR A 218 -6.68 -6.50 3.36
N ALA A 219 -7.45 -6.22 4.40
CA ALA A 219 -7.05 -6.49 5.79
C ALA A 219 -6.65 -7.96 6.04
N THR A 220 -7.11 -8.91 5.23
CA THR A 220 -6.72 -10.33 5.34
C THR A 220 -5.32 -10.63 4.77
N GLN A 221 -4.80 -9.77 3.89
CA GLN A 221 -3.44 -9.89 3.33
C GLN A 221 -2.39 -9.18 4.19
N LEU A 222 -2.81 -8.28 5.08
CA LEU A 222 -1.94 -7.59 6.02
C LEU A 222 -1.96 -8.33 7.36
N ALA A 223 -0.81 -8.79 7.82
CA ALA A 223 -0.72 -9.38 9.15
C ALA A 223 -0.96 -8.29 10.22
N ALA A 224 -1.42 -8.69 11.41
CA ALA A 224 -1.57 -7.75 12.51
C ALA A 224 -0.23 -7.05 12.79
N ASN A 225 -0.26 -5.72 12.88
CA ASN A 225 0.92 -4.86 13.04
C ASN A 225 1.94 -4.90 11.88
N SER A 226 1.58 -5.38 10.69
CA SER A 226 2.50 -5.36 9.53
C SER A 226 2.65 -3.99 8.88
N VAL A 227 1.85 -3.02 9.30
CA VAL A 227 1.95 -1.61 8.89
C VAL A 227 2.18 -0.83 10.18
N ASP A 228 3.44 -0.49 10.45
CA ASP A 228 3.84 0.27 11.63
C ASP A 228 4.33 1.68 11.24
N SER A 229 4.92 2.39 12.19
CA SER A 229 5.44 3.75 11.96
C SER A 229 6.52 3.86 10.87
N ALA A 230 7.23 2.78 10.57
CA ALA A 230 8.21 2.72 9.49
C ALA A 230 7.53 2.74 8.11
N GLU A 231 6.38 2.09 7.98
CA GLU A 231 5.56 2.14 6.76
C GLU A 231 4.69 3.40 6.68
N LEU A 232 4.22 3.91 7.82
CA LEU A 232 3.42 5.15 7.93
C LEU A 232 4.31 6.37 8.16
N ILE A 233 4.99 6.82 7.11
CA ILE A 233 5.83 8.03 7.16
C ILE A 233 5.02 9.29 7.50
N THR A 234 5.66 10.32 8.06
CA THR A 234 5.02 11.59 8.41
C THR A 234 4.25 12.20 7.23
N GLY A 235 2.97 12.51 7.44
CA GLY A 235 2.08 13.07 6.41
C GLY A 235 1.43 12.05 5.49
N SER A 236 1.76 10.74 5.61
CA SER A 236 1.10 9.69 4.82
C SER A 236 -0.38 9.51 5.17
N ILE A 237 -0.76 9.79 6.42
CA ILE A 237 -2.15 9.85 6.87
C ILE A 237 -2.54 11.31 7.06
N ASP A 238 -3.43 11.78 6.20
CA ASP A 238 -4.01 13.12 6.24
C ASP A 238 -5.53 13.07 6.41
N THR A 239 -6.19 14.23 6.30
CA THR A 239 -7.65 14.33 6.45
C THR A 239 -8.46 13.53 5.44
N ILE A 240 -7.92 13.19 4.25
CA ILE A 240 -8.64 12.35 3.28
C ILE A 240 -8.61 10.87 3.68
N HIS A 241 -7.57 10.46 4.41
CA HIS A 241 -7.38 9.10 4.91
C HIS A 241 -8.22 8.82 6.17
N LEU A 242 -8.51 9.87 6.95
CA LEU A 242 -9.36 9.80 8.13
C LEU A 242 -10.77 10.32 7.82
N ALA A 243 -11.64 9.41 7.36
CA ALA A 243 -13.05 9.72 7.15
C ALA A 243 -13.71 10.31 8.41
N ALA A 244 -14.78 11.11 8.24
CA ALA A 244 -15.55 11.62 9.37
C ALA A 244 -15.96 10.46 10.30
N THR A 245 -15.80 10.65 11.62
CA THR A 245 -16.05 9.63 12.66
C THR A 245 -15.12 8.41 12.66
N SER A 246 -14.07 8.37 11.83
CA SER A 246 -13.09 7.27 11.81
C SER A 246 -12.33 7.13 13.13
N VAL A 247 -12.01 8.25 13.80
CA VAL A 247 -11.42 8.29 15.14
C VAL A 247 -12.56 8.56 16.13
N THR A 248 -13.05 7.51 16.77
CA THR A 248 -14.08 7.60 17.81
C THR A 248 -13.44 7.70 19.20
N SER A 249 -14.21 8.13 20.21
CA SER A 249 -13.75 8.15 21.60
C SER A 249 -13.23 6.78 22.07
N ALA A 250 -13.84 5.67 21.60
CA ALA A 250 -13.37 4.32 21.91
C ALA A 250 -11.98 3.98 21.32
N LYS A 251 -11.53 4.69 20.28
CA LYS A 251 -10.20 4.54 19.67
C LYS A 251 -9.15 5.46 20.29
N ILE A 252 -9.58 6.48 21.03
CA ILE A 252 -8.68 7.37 21.78
C ILE A 252 -8.57 6.81 23.19
N ALA A 253 -7.40 6.25 23.52
CA ALA A 253 -7.17 5.72 24.87
C ALA A 253 -7.27 6.85 25.92
N ASN A 254 -7.60 6.49 27.17
CA ASN A 254 -7.57 7.43 28.28
C ASN A 254 -6.18 8.09 28.38
N ASN A 255 -6.14 9.41 28.51
CA ASN A 255 -4.92 10.23 28.51
C ASN A 255 -4.12 10.22 27.20
N ALA A 256 -4.68 9.74 26.07
CA ALA A 256 -3.99 9.81 24.78
C ALA A 256 -3.84 11.26 24.26
N ILE A 257 -4.79 12.14 24.59
CA ILE A 257 -4.69 13.58 24.31
C ILE A 257 -4.23 14.28 25.59
N LEU A 258 -2.98 14.74 25.59
CA LEU A 258 -2.37 15.51 26.66
C LEU A 258 -2.43 17.00 26.33
N THR A 259 -2.16 17.87 27.30
CA THR A 259 -2.12 19.33 27.06
C THR A 259 -1.13 19.72 25.98
N GLN A 260 0.00 19.03 25.86
CA GLN A 260 0.97 19.23 24.76
C GLN A 260 0.42 18.86 23.36
N HIS A 261 -0.70 18.13 23.27
CA HIS A 261 -1.37 17.78 22.01
C HIS A 261 -2.44 18.81 21.62
N ILE A 262 -2.73 19.77 22.49
CA ILE A 262 -3.74 20.81 22.30
C ILE A 262 -3.00 22.15 22.37
N ASP A 263 -2.79 22.77 21.21
CA ASP A 263 -2.20 24.10 21.15
C ASP A 263 -3.11 25.15 21.83
N ASP A 264 -2.54 26.30 22.16
CA ASP A 264 -3.27 27.42 22.75
C ASP A 264 -4.50 27.79 21.91
N SER A 265 -5.63 28.03 22.59
CA SER A 265 -6.91 28.42 21.98
C SER A 265 -7.57 27.40 21.05
N GLN A 266 -7.13 26.14 21.03
CA GLN A 266 -7.78 25.10 20.20
C GLN A 266 -9.18 24.71 20.72
N ILE A 267 -9.39 24.69 22.04
CA ILE A 267 -10.72 24.41 22.63
C ILE A 267 -11.53 25.70 22.71
N THR A 268 -12.47 25.88 21.77
CA THR A 268 -13.36 27.04 21.71
C THR A 268 -14.71 26.78 22.38
N ALA A 269 -15.49 27.83 22.65
CA ALA A 269 -16.79 27.71 23.32
C ALA A 269 -17.75 26.73 22.63
N ASP A 270 -17.76 26.67 21.29
CA ASP A 270 -18.62 25.75 20.53
C ASP A 270 -18.21 24.27 20.69
N GLN A 271 -17.00 24.00 21.18
CA GLN A 271 -16.49 22.65 21.45
C GLN A 271 -16.81 22.19 22.88
N LEU A 272 -17.21 23.11 23.75
CA LEU A 272 -17.64 22.83 25.11
C LEU A 272 -19.17 22.88 25.16
N ALA A 273 -19.80 21.74 25.44
CA ALA A 273 -21.24 21.70 25.63
C ALA A 273 -21.64 22.57 26.85
N ALA A 274 -22.88 23.07 26.86
CA ALA A 274 -23.37 23.82 28.02
C ALA A 274 -23.24 22.98 29.30
N ASN A 275 -22.63 23.56 30.33
CA ASN A 275 -22.30 22.90 31.60
C ASN A 275 -21.29 21.73 31.50
N SER A 276 -20.51 21.60 30.42
CA SER A 276 -19.46 20.57 30.33
C SER A 276 -18.24 20.85 31.21
N VAL A 277 -18.15 22.07 31.76
CA VAL A 277 -17.16 22.47 32.76
C VAL A 277 -17.94 22.97 33.96
N ASP A 278 -18.19 22.08 34.92
CA ASP A 278 -18.93 22.37 36.15
C ASP A 278 -17.99 22.35 37.38
N SER A 279 -18.56 22.35 38.59
CA SER A 279 -17.79 22.30 39.84
C SER A 279 -16.89 21.07 40.01
N ALA A 280 -17.18 19.96 39.31
CA ALA A 280 -16.36 18.77 39.31
C ALA A 280 -15.06 18.99 38.51
N GLU A 281 -15.14 19.72 37.39
CA GLU A 281 -13.98 20.11 36.59
C GLU A 281 -13.25 21.34 37.17
N LEU A 282 -13.98 22.27 37.80
CA LEU A 282 -13.46 23.46 38.46
C LEU A 282 -13.25 23.23 39.97
N ILE A 283 -12.16 22.54 40.30
CA ILE A 283 -11.77 22.33 41.70
C ILE A 283 -11.36 23.65 42.39
N THR A 284 -11.35 23.67 43.73
CA THR A 284 -10.95 24.84 44.51
C THR A 284 -9.56 25.33 44.11
N GLY A 285 -9.45 26.61 43.74
CA GLY A 285 -8.21 27.23 43.25
C GLY A 285 -8.01 27.17 41.74
N SER A 286 -8.84 26.44 40.99
CA SER A 286 -8.77 26.44 39.52
C SER A 286 -9.07 27.82 38.91
N ILE A 287 -9.86 28.66 39.60
CA ILE A 287 -10.21 30.01 39.19
C ILE A 287 -9.62 31.02 40.19
N ASP A 288 -8.36 31.38 39.97
CA ASP A 288 -7.70 32.53 40.62
C ASP A 288 -8.11 33.89 40.02
N THR A 289 -7.73 34.98 40.70
CA THR A 289 -8.02 36.36 40.26
C THR A 289 -7.49 36.68 38.86
N ILE A 290 -6.42 36.02 38.39
CA ILE A 290 -5.93 36.18 37.02
C ILE A 290 -6.91 35.62 35.97
N HIS A 291 -7.69 34.60 36.32
CA HIS A 291 -8.71 34.01 35.45
C HIS A 291 -10.00 34.85 35.41
N ILE A 292 -10.22 35.70 36.42
CA ILE A 292 -11.33 36.66 36.47
C ILE A 292 -10.80 38.05 36.14
N GLY A 293 -10.78 38.38 34.84
CA GLY A 293 -10.42 39.73 34.38
C GLY A 293 -11.27 40.84 35.03
N ALA A 294 -10.77 42.07 34.99
CA ALA A 294 -11.49 43.24 35.51
C ALA A 294 -12.90 43.33 34.90
N SER A 295 -13.90 43.58 35.75
CA SER A 295 -15.32 43.65 35.37
C SER A 295 -15.93 42.34 34.84
N GLN A 296 -15.26 41.18 34.96
CA GLN A 296 -15.85 39.92 34.54
C GLN A 296 -16.98 39.45 35.46
N VAL A 297 -16.96 39.77 36.75
CA VAL A 297 -18.09 39.56 37.67
C VAL A 297 -18.85 40.87 37.79
N THR A 298 -19.88 41.03 36.96
CA THR A 298 -20.76 42.20 36.98
C THR A 298 -21.91 42.00 37.96
N THR A 299 -22.61 43.08 38.32
CA THR A 299 -23.82 43.01 39.17
C THR A 299 -24.86 42.04 38.60
N ALA A 300 -25.05 42.00 37.28
CA ALA A 300 -25.96 41.04 36.64
C ALA A 300 -25.56 39.56 36.79
N LYS A 301 -24.27 39.27 37.03
CA LYS A 301 -23.76 37.90 37.28
C LYS A 301 -23.83 37.53 38.76
N ILE A 302 -24.04 38.49 39.66
CA ILE A 302 -24.26 38.28 41.09
C ILE A 302 -25.78 38.29 41.30
N ALA A 303 -26.38 37.15 41.60
CA ALA A 303 -27.81 37.10 41.88
C ALA A 303 -28.18 38.02 43.07
N ASP A 304 -29.41 38.55 43.06
CA ASP A 304 -29.91 39.36 44.17
C ASP A 304 -29.78 38.61 45.50
N ASN A 305 -29.29 39.29 46.53
CA ASN A 305 -28.98 38.73 47.84
C ASN A 305 -27.88 37.64 47.85
N ALA A 306 -27.15 37.43 46.74
CA ALA A 306 -26.06 36.45 46.73
C ALA A 306 -24.93 36.82 47.69
N ILE A 307 -24.68 38.11 47.93
CA ILE A 307 -23.74 38.60 48.95
C ILE A 307 -24.51 38.79 50.27
N THR A 308 -24.46 37.78 51.13
CA THR A 308 -25.13 37.79 52.45
C THR A 308 -24.20 38.34 53.53
N ALA A 309 -24.76 38.68 54.71
CA ALA A 309 -23.96 39.13 55.85
C ALA A 309 -22.87 38.12 56.26
N ALA A 310 -23.10 36.81 56.10
CA ALA A 310 -22.08 35.79 56.35
C ALA A 310 -20.90 35.84 55.36
N LYS A 311 -21.12 36.35 54.14
CA LYS A 311 -20.07 36.59 53.13
C LYS A 311 -19.37 37.94 53.31
N LEU A 312 -19.86 38.80 54.21
CA LEU A 312 -19.24 40.06 54.62
C LEU A 312 -18.86 40.01 56.11
N PRO A 313 -17.79 39.28 56.48
CA PRO A 313 -17.29 39.27 57.85
C PRO A 313 -17.11 40.66 58.45
N SER A 314 -17.23 40.77 59.78
CA SER A 314 -17.07 42.04 60.50
C SER A 314 -15.77 42.75 60.13
N GLY A 315 -15.86 44.03 59.76
CA GLY A 315 -14.71 44.85 59.37
C GLY A 315 -14.33 44.78 57.89
N VAL A 316 -14.95 43.91 57.08
CA VAL A 316 -14.72 43.89 55.61
C VAL A 316 -15.26 45.15 54.95
N ILE A 317 -16.31 45.77 55.48
CA ILE A 317 -16.77 47.09 55.02
C ILE A 317 -16.11 48.15 55.91
N ALA A 318 -15.10 48.85 55.38
CA ALA A 318 -14.43 49.97 56.01
C ALA A 318 -14.93 51.30 55.43
N SER A 319 -14.56 52.42 56.04
CA SER A 319 -15.06 53.76 55.63
C SER A 319 -14.69 54.12 54.20
N ASP A 320 -13.58 53.63 53.66
CA ASP A 320 -13.17 53.79 52.26
C ASP A 320 -14.04 52.98 51.28
N HIS A 321 -14.71 51.92 51.74
CA HIS A 321 -15.71 51.19 50.96
C HIS A 321 -17.06 51.93 50.86
N ILE A 322 -17.29 52.92 51.73
CA ILE A 322 -18.53 53.71 51.77
C ILE A 322 -18.19 55.10 51.25
N THR A 323 -18.66 55.43 50.05
CA THR A 323 -18.46 56.78 49.51
C THR A 323 -19.24 57.82 50.35
N ASP A 324 -18.61 58.96 50.64
CA ASP A 324 -19.23 60.02 51.44
C ASP A 324 -20.59 60.46 50.89
N GLY A 325 -21.58 60.57 51.77
CA GLY A 325 -22.94 60.97 51.42
C GLY A 325 -23.80 59.89 50.76
N THR A 326 -23.28 58.67 50.54
CA THR A 326 -24.07 57.60 49.92
C THR A 326 -25.03 56.91 50.88
N ILE A 327 -24.74 56.89 52.18
CA ILE A 327 -25.66 56.37 53.19
C ILE A 327 -26.76 57.41 53.43
N VAL A 328 -27.93 57.20 52.82
CA VAL A 328 -29.13 58.01 53.01
C VAL A 328 -30.05 57.40 54.06
N ALA A 329 -31.06 58.14 54.49
CA ALA A 329 -32.00 57.68 55.53
C ALA A 329 -32.70 56.34 55.19
N GLY A 330 -32.87 56.02 53.90
CA GLY A 330 -33.44 54.74 53.45
C GLY A 330 -32.50 53.54 53.60
N ASP A 331 -31.20 53.75 53.65
CA ASP A 331 -30.19 52.68 53.77
C ASP A 331 -30.04 52.18 55.21
N ILE A 332 -30.42 53.03 56.16
CA ILE A 332 -30.42 52.74 57.59
C ILE A 332 -31.85 52.33 57.97
N ALA A 333 -32.06 51.05 58.26
CA ALA A 333 -33.37 50.60 58.75
C ALA A 333 -33.78 51.35 60.03
N SER A 334 -35.09 51.47 60.28
CA SER A 334 -35.59 52.01 61.55
C SER A 334 -34.96 51.28 62.73
N ASP A 335 -34.52 52.03 63.74
CA ASP A 335 -33.79 51.52 64.90
C ASP A 335 -32.47 50.78 64.57
N ALA A 336 -31.91 50.95 63.37
CA ALA A 336 -30.61 50.35 63.07
C ALA A 336 -29.46 51.02 63.84
N VAL A 337 -29.60 52.29 64.24
CA VAL A 337 -28.64 53.01 65.09
C VAL A 337 -29.24 53.21 66.48
N ILE A 338 -29.06 52.21 67.35
CA ILE A 338 -29.47 52.26 68.76
C ILE A 338 -28.34 52.74 69.67
N THR A 339 -28.68 53.14 70.90
CA THR A 339 -27.72 53.52 71.94
C THR A 339 -26.59 52.50 72.13
N ALA A 340 -26.89 51.20 72.12
CA ALA A 340 -25.85 50.17 72.24
C ALA A 340 -24.82 50.16 71.09
N LYS A 341 -25.16 50.73 69.93
CA LYS A 341 -24.27 50.89 68.77
C LYS A 341 -23.53 52.23 68.75
N ILE A 342 -23.93 53.20 69.57
CA ILE A 342 -23.22 54.46 69.79
C ILE A 342 -22.53 54.37 71.15
N LEU A 343 -21.22 54.11 71.17
CA LEU A 343 -20.48 54.11 72.42
C LEU A 343 -20.51 55.51 73.07
N ASN A 344 -20.38 55.56 74.39
CA ASN A 344 -20.26 56.82 75.13
C ASN A 344 -19.13 57.69 74.54
N ALA A 345 -19.38 59.00 74.42
CA ALA A 345 -18.50 59.98 73.78
C ALA A 345 -18.29 59.83 72.26
N ASN A 346 -19.01 58.93 71.56
CA ASN A 346 -18.93 58.85 70.10
C ASN A 346 -19.64 59.99 69.38
N VAL A 347 -20.67 60.59 69.97
CA VAL A 347 -21.27 61.85 69.49
C VAL A 347 -20.69 62.97 70.32
N THR A 348 -19.70 63.68 69.76
CA THR A 348 -19.03 64.82 70.39
C THR A 348 -19.65 66.12 69.91
N THR A 349 -19.39 67.22 70.61
CA THR A 349 -19.82 68.57 70.18
C THR A 349 -19.35 68.88 68.76
N ALA A 350 -18.11 68.54 68.40
CA ALA A 350 -17.60 68.73 67.04
C ALA A 350 -18.31 67.88 65.96
N LYS A 351 -19.02 66.81 66.34
CA LYS A 351 -19.81 65.96 65.43
C LYS A 351 -21.27 66.43 65.29
N LEU A 352 -21.70 67.36 66.14
CA LEU A 352 -22.98 68.03 66.04
C LEU A 352 -22.71 69.42 65.46
N ALA A 353 -23.27 69.72 64.29
CA ALA A 353 -23.21 71.08 63.79
C ALA A 353 -23.90 72.04 64.78
N ASP A 354 -23.47 73.31 64.80
CA ASP A 354 -24.15 74.34 65.57
C ASP A 354 -25.65 74.34 65.19
N ASP A 355 -26.52 74.50 66.20
CA ASP A 355 -27.98 74.42 66.08
C ASP A 355 -28.55 73.06 65.61
N SER A 356 -27.73 72.02 65.45
CA SER A 356 -28.22 70.70 65.03
C SER A 356 -29.11 70.02 66.07
N VAL A 357 -29.01 70.39 67.36
CA VAL A 357 -29.94 69.98 68.42
C VAL A 357 -30.84 71.15 68.77
N THR A 358 -31.87 71.35 67.97
CA THR A 358 -32.90 72.38 68.19
C THR A 358 -33.81 72.00 69.37
N ALA A 359 -34.53 72.96 69.97
CA ALA A 359 -35.52 72.70 71.02
C ALA A 359 -36.53 71.60 70.63
N ALA A 360 -36.97 71.54 69.36
CA ALA A 360 -37.86 70.49 68.87
C ALA A 360 -37.26 69.06 68.88
N LYS A 361 -35.93 68.93 68.97
CA LYS A 361 -35.20 67.66 69.05
C LYS A 361 -34.93 67.23 70.50
N VAL A 362 -35.21 68.11 71.46
CA VAL A 362 -35.10 67.85 72.90
C VAL A 362 -36.53 67.63 73.41
N ALA A 363 -36.87 66.40 73.80
CA ALA A 363 -38.21 66.14 74.33
C ALA A 363 -38.49 66.99 75.58
N ASP A 364 -39.76 67.31 75.84
CA ASP A 364 -40.17 67.96 77.08
C ASP A 364 -39.58 67.21 78.27
N ASN A 365 -38.98 67.95 79.21
CA ASN A 365 -38.28 67.40 80.37
C ASN A 365 -36.96 66.65 80.10
N ALA A 366 -36.46 66.53 78.86
CA ALA A 366 -35.23 65.77 78.59
C ALA A 366 -33.97 66.33 79.30
N ILE A 367 -33.98 67.61 79.69
CA ILE A 367 -32.90 68.26 80.45
C ILE A 367 -33.18 68.36 81.97
N ASN A 368 -34.23 67.69 82.48
CA ASN A 368 -34.68 67.83 83.87
C ASN A 368 -34.02 66.85 84.86
N ALA A 369 -33.17 65.94 84.38
CA ALA A 369 -32.48 64.98 85.23
C ALA A 369 -31.44 65.68 86.13
N ALA A 370 -31.40 65.30 87.40
CA ALA A 370 -30.46 65.85 88.38
C ALA A 370 -29.02 65.72 87.85
N GLY A 371 -28.35 66.87 87.67
CA GLY A 371 -26.97 66.95 87.16
C GLY A 371 -26.82 67.37 85.69
N MET A 372 -27.88 67.39 84.88
CA MET A 372 -27.81 67.90 83.50
C MET A 372 -27.79 69.44 83.42
N VAL A 373 -28.41 70.12 84.38
CA VAL A 373 -28.31 71.58 84.57
C VAL A 373 -27.73 71.83 85.96
N ALA A 374 -26.41 71.80 86.07
CA ALA A 374 -25.71 72.13 87.32
C ALA A 374 -25.58 73.65 87.49
N ASN A 375 -25.38 74.11 88.72
CA ASN A 375 -25.08 75.52 89.01
C ASN A 375 -23.85 75.97 88.19
N GLY A 376 -23.99 77.05 87.42
CA GLY A 376 -22.95 77.56 86.52
C GLY A 376 -22.96 76.98 85.10
N LEU A 377 -23.77 75.96 84.79
CA LEU A 377 -23.91 75.46 83.42
C LEU A 377 -24.67 76.43 82.52
N ILE A 378 -25.73 77.06 83.05
CA ILE A 378 -26.40 78.19 82.42
C ILE A 378 -25.81 79.46 83.04
N THR A 379 -24.97 80.17 82.29
CA THR A 379 -24.40 81.46 82.69
C THR A 379 -25.28 82.59 82.19
N ALA A 380 -25.02 83.83 82.62
CA ALA A 380 -25.74 85.00 82.11
C ALA A 380 -25.63 85.13 80.58
N ASP A 381 -24.51 84.68 80.00
CA ASP A 381 -24.29 84.70 78.56
C ASP A 381 -25.15 83.68 77.80
N HIS A 382 -25.62 82.62 78.48
CA HIS A 382 -26.52 81.61 77.91
C HIS A 382 -28.00 82.07 77.89
N LEU A 383 -28.33 83.19 78.53
CA LEU A 383 -29.69 83.73 78.60
C LEU A 383 -29.76 85.04 77.81
N ALA A 384 -30.48 85.03 76.70
CA ALA A 384 -30.78 86.27 75.98
C ALA A 384 -31.74 87.14 76.80
N ALA A 385 -31.75 88.46 76.56
CA ALA A 385 -32.69 89.35 77.22
C ALA A 385 -34.15 88.90 76.98
N ASN A 386 -34.92 88.73 78.06
CA ASN A 386 -36.29 88.21 78.04
C ASN A 386 -36.45 86.74 77.60
N SER A 387 -35.37 85.95 77.53
CA SER A 387 -35.45 84.53 77.16
C SER A 387 -36.00 83.62 78.28
N VAL A 388 -36.23 84.18 79.47
CA VAL A 388 -36.84 83.48 80.60
C VAL A 388 -38.03 84.30 81.07
N SER A 389 -39.22 83.76 80.85
CA SER A 389 -40.51 84.26 81.31
C SER A 389 -40.80 83.82 82.75
N VAL A 390 -41.72 84.50 83.41
CA VAL A 390 -42.15 84.15 84.79
C VAL A 390 -42.75 82.74 84.84
N SER A 391 -43.36 82.27 83.75
CA SER A 391 -43.87 80.90 83.62
C SER A 391 -42.77 79.83 83.55
N GLU A 392 -41.55 80.21 83.19
CA GLU A 392 -40.39 79.31 83.09
C GLU A 392 -39.57 79.27 84.39
N LEU A 393 -39.83 80.18 85.34
CA LEU A 393 -39.24 80.18 86.68
C LEU A 393 -40.12 79.40 87.66
N LYS A 394 -39.57 78.34 88.27
CA LYS A 394 -40.20 77.70 89.44
C LYS A 394 -40.20 78.66 90.62
N SER A 395 -41.17 78.53 91.52
CA SER A 395 -41.36 79.40 92.68
C SER A 395 -40.14 79.49 93.61
N ASP A 396 -39.26 78.49 93.58
CA ASP A 396 -38.05 78.37 94.36
C ASP A 396 -36.76 78.52 93.52
N ALA A 397 -36.87 78.77 92.21
CA ALA A 397 -35.71 78.86 91.30
C ALA A 397 -34.70 79.95 91.68
N LEU A 398 -35.13 80.96 92.43
CA LEU A 398 -34.30 82.08 92.91
C LEU A 398 -34.06 82.04 94.43
N SER A 399 -34.46 80.96 95.11
CA SER A 399 -34.31 80.85 96.57
C SER A 399 -32.84 80.86 96.97
N GLY A 400 -32.47 81.74 97.92
CA GLY A 400 -31.09 81.88 98.40
C GLY A 400 -30.14 82.64 97.47
N GLN A 401 -30.62 83.16 96.34
CA GLN A 401 -29.78 83.87 95.37
C GLN A 401 -29.67 85.37 95.72
N THR A 402 -28.49 85.94 95.45
CA THR A 402 -28.28 87.40 95.48
C THR A 402 -28.43 87.95 94.08
N MET A 403 -29.44 88.79 93.85
CA MET A 403 -29.59 89.50 92.58
C MET A 403 -28.72 90.76 92.62
N SER A 404 -27.72 90.85 91.74
CA SER A 404 -26.83 92.01 91.60
C SER A 404 -27.17 92.80 90.34
N GLY A 405 -27.10 94.14 90.41
CA GLY A 405 -27.49 95.05 89.32
C GLY A 405 -28.88 95.67 89.49
N ASN A 406 -29.36 96.36 88.46
CA ASN A 406 -30.68 96.99 88.49
C ASN A 406 -31.77 95.94 88.27
N VAL A 407 -32.44 95.52 89.34
CA VAL A 407 -33.58 94.61 89.27
C VAL A 407 -34.85 95.44 89.22
N VAL A 408 -35.55 95.41 88.10
CA VAL A 408 -36.83 96.11 87.92
C VAL A 408 -37.96 95.09 88.04
N PHE A 409 -38.78 95.24 89.07
CA PHE A 409 -40.05 94.51 89.17
C PHE A 409 -41.16 95.41 88.62
N SER A 410 -41.86 94.95 87.58
CA SER A 410 -42.96 95.71 86.95
C SER A 410 -44.32 95.49 87.63
N GLY A 411 -44.35 94.76 88.75
CA GLY A 411 -45.56 94.45 89.52
C GLY A 411 -45.32 94.54 91.02
N ASN A 412 -46.33 94.14 91.81
CA ASN A 412 -46.24 94.14 93.26
C ASN A 412 -45.15 93.18 93.74
N VAL A 413 -44.21 93.71 94.53
CA VAL A 413 -43.21 92.90 95.24
C VAL A 413 -43.74 92.62 96.63
N THR A 414 -44.10 91.37 96.90
CA THR A 414 -44.47 90.91 98.24
C THR A 414 -43.24 90.31 98.90
N VAL A 415 -42.72 90.96 99.94
CA VAL A 415 -41.65 90.40 100.78
C VAL A 415 -42.28 89.74 102.01
N SER A 416 -42.38 88.42 101.99
CA SER A 416 -43.00 87.63 103.08
C SER A 416 -42.01 87.19 104.16
N GLY A 417 -40.73 87.57 104.04
CA GLY A 417 -39.68 87.27 105.01
C GLY A 417 -39.69 88.25 106.20
N THR A 418 -39.13 87.84 107.34
CA THR A 418 -39.07 88.65 108.56
C THR A 418 -38.07 89.82 108.50
N SER A 419 -37.32 89.95 107.41
CA SER A 419 -36.36 91.03 107.20
C SER A 419 -36.34 91.49 105.74
N PHE A 420 -36.50 92.78 105.53
CA PHE A 420 -36.20 93.47 104.29
C PHE A 420 -35.23 94.60 104.62
N ALA A 421 -33.96 94.41 104.25
CA ALA A 421 -32.92 95.40 104.48
C ALA A 421 -32.61 96.09 103.14
N ALA A 422 -33.28 97.22 102.88
CA ALA A 422 -32.92 98.09 101.77
C ALA A 422 -31.75 98.98 102.19
N SER A 423 -30.52 98.58 101.87
CA SER A 423 -29.33 99.43 102.01
C SER A 423 -29.13 100.27 100.74
N ALA A 424 -30.14 101.07 100.37
CA ALA A 424 -30.04 101.99 99.25
C ALA A 424 -29.98 103.44 99.78
N THR A 425 -29.06 104.24 99.23
CA THR A 425 -28.93 105.68 99.55
C THR A 425 -30.15 106.51 99.15
N THR A 426 -31.07 105.95 98.35
CA THR A 426 -32.35 106.59 97.99
C THR A 426 -33.44 105.53 97.83
N ILE A 427 -34.43 105.51 98.71
CA ILE A 427 -35.71 104.82 98.47
C ILE A 427 -36.68 105.89 98.02
N THR A 428 -37.04 105.90 96.73
CA THR A 428 -38.03 106.83 96.20
C THR A 428 -39.36 106.11 96.14
N THR A 429 -40.26 106.44 97.07
CA THR A 429 -41.60 105.84 97.12
C THR A 429 -42.60 106.84 96.56
N GLY A 430 -43.29 106.45 95.48
CA GLY A 430 -44.24 107.32 94.77
C GLY A 430 -45.55 107.58 95.50
N ASP A 431 -45.79 106.98 96.67
CA ASP A 431 -47.03 107.14 97.43
C ASP A 431 -46.79 107.05 98.94
N SER A 432 -47.48 107.92 99.72
CA SER A 432 -47.23 108.21 101.15
C SER A 432 -47.73 107.13 102.13
N LEU A 433 -47.88 105.89 101.71
CA LEU A 433 -48.45 104.79 102.52
C LEU A 433 -47.42 103.83 103.12
N ILE A 434 -46.13 104.17 103.08
CA ILE A 434 -45.14 103.49 103.91
C ILE A 434 -45.15 104.10 105.31
N SER A 435 -46.05 103.58 106.14
CA SER A 435 -45.97 103.68 107.59
C SER A 435 -44.78 102.85 108.07
N MET A 436 -43.58 103.43 108.10
CA MET A 436 -42.52 102.94 108.97
C MET A 436 -42.96 103.20 110.41
N ALA A 437 -43.53 102.18 111.07
CA ALA A 437 -43.84 102.26 112.49
C ALA A 437 -42.53 102.28 113.30
N THR A 438 -41.99 103.47 113.54
CA THR A 438 -40.96 103.72 114.56
C THR A 438 -41.49 104.72 115.58
N SER A 439 -42.11 104.23 116.65
CA SER A 439 -42.22 105.01 117.89
C SER A 439 -41.83 104.16 119.10
N ASN A 440 -40.57 104.31 119.52
CA ASN A 440 -40.16 104.10 120.91
C ASN A 440 -40.41 105.40 121.66
N ASN A 441 -41.12 105.35 122.79
CA ASN A 441 -40.86 106.26 123.89
C ASN A 441 -41.08 105.51 125.22
N SER A 442 -39.96 105.28 125.92
CA SER A 442 -39.71 104.53 127.16
C SER A 442 -39.78 103.02 127.12
#